data_AF-A0A249PC10-F1
#
_entry.id   AF-A0A249PC10-F1
#
_cell.length_a   1.000
_cell.length_b   1.000
_cell.length_c   1.000
_cell.angle_alpha   90.00
_cell.angle_beta   90.00
_cell.angle_gamma   90.00
#
_symmetry.space_group_name_H-M   'P 1'
#
loop_
_entity.id
_entity.type
_entity.pdbx_description
1 polymer ?
#
loop_
_entity_poly.entity_id
_entity_poly.type
_entity_poly.pdbx_seq_one_letter_code
_entity_poly.pdbx_strand_id
1 'polypeptide(L)'
;MMPGWVKIAAGALVLAAVAWAVLQIREEGARSVKQTIERQNNEAALQSAARRSDFDRCVDGGGLWNFGTGECRRPAPGGRD
;
A
#
# COMPACT_ATOMS: atom_id res chain seq x y z
N MET A 1 -27.79 51.15 3.28
CA MET A 1 -26.39 50.82 2.95
C MET A 1 -25.88 49.82 3.98
N MET A 2 -25.41 48.64 3.56
CA MET A 2 -24.81 47.70 4.52
C MET A 2 -23.50 48.30 5.07
N PRO A 3 -23.29 48.31 6.39
CA PRO A 3 -22.05 48.78 6.98
C PRO A 3 -20.85 48.00 6.41
N GLY A 4 -19.75 48.69 6.12
CA GLY A 4 -18.56 48.06 5.50
C GLY A 4 -18.03 46.87 6.30
N TRP A 5 -18.15 46.89 7.63
CA TRP A 5 -17.76 45.79 8.51
C TRP A 5 -18.55 44.50 8.28
N VAL A 6 -19.80 44.58 7.80
CA VAL A 6 -20.63 43.41 7.50
C VAL A 6 -20.07 42.64 6.30
N LYS A 7 -19.56 43.35 5.28
CA LYS A 7 -18.93 42.73 4.11
C LYS A 7 -17.63 42.01 4.49
N ILE A 8 -16.85 42.62 5.38
CA ILE A 8 -15.60 42.04 5.90
C ILE A 8 -15.91 40.78 6.72
N ALA A 9 -16.89 40.87 7.63
CA ALA A 9 -17.33 39.73 8.43
C ALA A 9 -17.83 38.57 7.57
N ALA A 10 -18.64 38.87 6.53
CA ALA A 10 -19.11 37.85 5.60
C ALA A 10 -17.94 37.18 4.84
N GLY A 11 -16.97 37.96 4.36
CA GLY A 11 -15.79 37.42 3.70
C GLY A 11 -14.96 36.51 4.61
N ALA A 12 -14.74 36.91 5.86
CA ALA A 12 -14.02 36.11 6.84
C ALA A 12 -14.73 34.78 7.14
N LEU A 13 -16.06 34.78 7.24
CA LEU A 13 -16.85 33.56 7.44
C LEU A 13 -16.73 32.58 6.27
N VAL A 14 -16.75 33.09 5.03
CA VAL A 14 -16.57 32.24 3.84
C VAL A 14 -15.19 31.60 3.84
N LEU A 15 -14.13 32.36 4.14
CA LEU A 15 -12.77 31.82 4.23
C LEU A 15 -12.64 30.76 5.33
N ALA A 16 -13.24 30.99 6.49
CA ALA A 16 -13.26 30.02 7.59
C ALA A 16 -13.97 28.71 7.18
N ALA A 17 -15.11 28.80 6.48
CA ALA A 17 -15.83 27.63 5.98
C ALA A 17 -15.01 26.83 4.96
N VAL A 18 -14.33 27.51 4.02
CA VAL A 18 -13.44 26.86 3.05
C VAL A 18 -12.27 26.18 3.75
N ALA A 19 -11.61 26.87 4.69
CA ALA A 19 -10.50 26.30 5.44
C ALA A 19 -10.93 25.06 6.24
N TRP A 20 -12.09 25.13 6.91
CA TRP A 20 -12.66 24.00 7.63
C TRP A 20 -12.96 22.82 6.72
N ALA A 21 -13.59 23.06 5.56
CA ALA A 21 -13.87 22.01 4.57
C ALA A 21 -12.58 21.34 4.06
N VAL A 22 -11.53 22.12 3.80
CA VAL A 22 -10.22 21.57 3.39
C VAL A 22 -9.61 20.69 4.48
N LEU A 23 -9.69 21.10 5.75
CA LEU A 23 -9.18 20.31 6.87
C LEU A 23 -9.93 18.98 7.01
N GLN A 24 -11.26 19.01 6.94
CA GLN A 24 -12.10 17.80 6.97
C GLN A 24 -11.75 16.82 5.84
N ILE A 25 -11.63 17.32 4.61
CA ILE A 25 -11.25 16.51 3.44
C ILE A 25 -9.85 15.91 3.61
N ARG A 26 -8.91 16.64 4.23
CA ARG A 26 -7.58 16.08 4.50
C ARG A 26 -7.59 15.01 5.58
N GLU A 27 -8.41 15.13 6.61
CA GLU A 27 -8.54 14.10 7.64
C GLU A 27 -9.23 12.83 7.12
N GLU A 28 -10.21 12.97 6.24
CA GLU A 28 -10.86 11.85 5.56
C GLU A 28 -9.95 11.23 4.48
N GLY A 29 -9.30 12.06 3.66
CA GLY A 29 -8.38 11.65 2.62
C GLY A 29 -7.09 11.02 3.15
N ALA A 30 -6.54 11.52 4.27
CA ALA A 30 -5.36 10.92 4.91
C ALA A 30 -5.66 9.52 5.48
N ARG A 31 -6.91 9.25 5.90
CA ARG A 31 -7.35 7.90 6.28
C ARG A 31 -7.52 6.99 5.07
N SER A 32 -8.14 7.49 4.00
CA SER A 32 -8.41 6.72 2.77
C SER A 32 -7.14 6.36 1.97
N VAL A 33 -6.19 7.30 1.85
CA VAL A 33 -4.90 7.06 1.17
C VAL A 33 -4.00 6.14 1.99
N LYS A 34 -3.96 6.29 3.32
CA LYS A 34 -3.21 5.36 4.19
C LYS A 34 -3.79 3.95 4.12
N GLN A 35 -5.11 3.77 4.19
CA GLN A 35 -5.74 2.45 4.10
C GLN A 35 -5.50 1.75 2.76
N THR A 36 -5.43 2.49 1.65
CA THR A 36 -5.18 1.90 0.32
C THR A 36 -3.70 1.55 0.12
N ILE A 37 -2.79 2.40 0.60
CA ILE A 37 -1.34 2.13 0.57
C ILE A 37 -0.99 0.95 1.49
N GLU A 38 -1.62 0.84 2.65
CA GLU A 38 -1.35 -0.21 3.63
C GLU A 38 -1.88 -1.58 3.17
N ARG A 39 -3.01 -1.62 2.45
CA ARG A 39 -3.53 -2.87 1.86
C ARG A 39 -2.66 -3.37 0.70
N GLN A 40 -2.16 -2.49 -0.15
CA GLN A 40 -1.25 -2.88 -1.24
C GLN A 40 0.14 -3.31 -0.72
N ASN A 41 0.63 -2.68 0.36
CA ASN A 41 1.94 -3.06 0.91
C ASN A 41 1.89 -4.42 1.63
N ASN A 42 0.78 -4.75 2.29
CA ASN A 42 0.65 -6.04 2.98
C ASN A 42 0.63 -7.23 1.98
N GLU A 43 0.06 -7.04 0.79
CA GLU A 43 0.11 -8.05 -0.29
C GLU A 43 1.51 -8.18 -0.89
N ALA A 44 2.26 -7.08 -1.03
CA ALA A 44 3.64 -7.11 -1.53
C ALA A 44 4.60 -7.77 -0.53
N ALA A 45 4.44 -7.51 0.76
CA ALA A 45 5.24 -8.12 1.82
C ALA A 45 4.98 -9.63 1.93
N LEU A 46 3.72 -10.07 1.85
CA LEU A 46 3.37 -11.49 1.87
C LEU A 46 3.90 -12.24 0.63
N GLN A 47 3.79 -11.65 -0.57
CA GLN A 47 4.34 -12.27 -1.79
C GLN A 47 5.86 -12.38 -1.74
N SER A 48 6.54 -11.37 -1.20
CA SER A 48 8.00 -11.37 -1.07
C SER A 48 8.49 -12.42 -0.06
N ALA A 49 7.80 -12.54 1.08
CA ALA A 49 8.12 -13.55 2.10
C ALA A 49 7.86 -14.98 1.60
N ALA A 50 6.75 -15.21 0.90
CA ALA A 50 6.41 -16.51 0.32
C ALA A 50 7.47 -16.96 -0.71
N ARG A 51 7.86 -16.07 -1.62
CA ARG A 51 8.88 -16.35 -2.66
C ARG A 51 10.24 -16.68 -2.04
N ARG A 52 10.62 -16.01 -0.95
CA ARG A 52 11.87 -16.31 -0.24
C ARG A 52 11.81 -17.67 0.48
N SER A 53 10.68 -17.98 1.12
CA SER A 53 10.47 -19.29 1.74
C SER A 53 10.53 -20.43 0.72
N ASP A 54 9.99 -20.24 -0.49
CA ASP A 54 10.03 -21.26 -1.54
C ASP A 54 11.43 -21.43 -2.14
N PHE A 55 12.21 -20.35 -2.25
CA PHE A 55 13.62 -20.41 -2.64
C PHE A 55 14.45 -21.17 -1.60
N ASP A 56 14.38 -20.77 -0.32
CA ASP A 56 15.16 -21.40 0.76
C ASP A 56 14.80 -22.89 0.86
N ARG A 57 13.50 -23.24 0.83
CA ARG A 57 13.03 -24.64 0.83
C ARG A 57 13.52 -25.44 -0.39
N CYS A 58 13.70 -24.78 -1.54
CA CYS A 58 14.21 -25.43 -2.74
C CYS A 58 15.70 -25.76 -2.61
N VAL A 59 16.49 -24.78 -2.19
CA VAL A 59 17.95 -24.91 -2.03
C VAL A 59 18.28 -25.90 -0.92
N ASP A 60 17.61 -25.81 0.22
CA ASP A 60 17.77 -26.74 1.36
C ASP A 60 17.36 -28.17 0.98
N GLY A 61 16.39 -28.32 0.07
CA GLY A 61 15.96 -29.61 -0.47
C GLY A 61 16.82 -30.15 -1.60
N GLY A 62 17.93 -29.49 -1.96
CA GLY A 62 18.83 -29.88 -3.04
C GLY A 62 18.26 -29.68 -4.45
N GLY A 63 17.20 -28.88 -4.59
CA GLY A 63 16.60 -28.52 -5.86
C GLY A 63 17.31 -27.35 -6.55
N LEU A 64 17.16 -27.25 -7.87
CA LEU A 64 17.58 -26.06 -8.61
C LEU A 64 16.41 -25.08 -8.75
N TRP A 65 16.61 -23.88 -8.23
CA TRP A 65 15.65 -22.79 -8.37
C TRP A 65 15.66 -22.20 -9.79
N ASN A 66 14.48 -22.07 -10.41
CA ASN A 66 14.33 -21.40 -11.69
C ASN A 66 13.83 -19.96 -11.50
N PHE A 67 14.72 -18.97 -11.73
CA PHE A 67 14.38 -17.55 -11.62
C PHE A 67 13.41 -17.05 -12.70
N GLY A 68 13.33 -17.72 -13.85
CA GLY A 68 12.42 -17.35 -14.95
C GLY A 68 10.97 -17.76 -14.71
N THR A 69 10.73 -18.89 -14.02
CA THR A 69 9.36 -19.38 -13.71
C THR A 69 8.97 -19.18 -12.24
N GLY A 70 9.93 -18.92 -11.35
CA GLY A 70 9.68 -18.82 -9.90
C GLY A 70 9.35 -20.17 -9.26
N GLU A 71 9.79 -21.26 -9.87
CA GLU A 71 9.51 -22.62 -9.41
C GLU A 71 10.78 -23.37 -9.05
N CYS A 72 10.67 -24.26 -8.07
CA CYS A 72 11.75 -25.19 -7.71
C CYS A 72 11.72 -26.42 -8.63
N ARG A 73 12.77 -26.63 -9.43
CA ARG A 73 12.97 -27.88 -10.15
C ARG A 73 13.72 -28.85 -9.26
N ARG A 74 13.01 -29.87 -8.75
CA ARG A 74 13.68 -31.05 -8.19
C ARG A 74 14.22 -31.91 -9.33
N PRO A 75 15.44 -32.47 -9.22
CA PRO A 75 15.79 -33.60 -10.06
C PRO A 75 14.75 -34.72 -9.81
N ALA A 76 14.30 -35.39 -10.87
CA ALA A 76 13.44 -36.57 -10.72
C ALA A 76 14.10 -37.53 -9.71
N PRO A 77 13.34 -38.26 -8.88
CA PRO A 77 13.89 -39.36 -8.10
C PRO A 77 14.32 -40.46 -9.09
N GLY A 78 15.49 -40.28 -9.70
CA GLY A 78 16.16 -41.28 -10.49
C GLY A 78 16.53 -42.42 -9.56
N GLY A 79 16.09 -43.63 -9.92
CA GLY A 79 16.33 -44.85 -9.19
C GLY A 79 17.78 -44.96 -8.73
N ARG A 80 17.94 -45.32 -7.47
CA ARG A 80 19.15 -45.99 -7.03
C ARG A 80 19.01 -47.44 -7.47
N ASP A 81 19.74 -47.81 -8.50
CA ASP A 81 20.18 -49.18 -8.75
C ASP A 81 21.03 -49.67 -7.56
#